data_AF-A0A847N044-F1
#
_entry.id   AF-A0A847N044-F1
#
_cell.length_a   1.000
_cell.length_b   1.000
_cell.length_c   1.000
_cell.angle_alpha   90.00
_cell.angle_beta   90.00
_cell.angle_gamma   90.00
#
_symmetry.space_group_name_H-M   'P 1'
#
loop_
_entity.id
_entity.type
_entity.pdbx_description
1 polymer ?
#
loop_
_entity_poly.entity_id
_entity_poly.type
_entity_poly.pdbx_seq_one_letter_code
_entity_poly.pdbx_strand_id
1 'polypeptide(L)'
;MESFYILRLPKELQRELNKLRHELYTLRPEASLFSLEPCIILGNADNTTRIGHIPCPELPLVCEPSLRYSHHHLYLPINEAALAPLRKALGTSYPYSGIYLADVEIQHTIEPIIIKDLWFALLTIQEEGALKLWRVSSEKHLDSGKGR
;
A
#
# COMPACT_ATOMS: atom_id res chain seq x y z
N MET A 1 10.19 16.69 0.34
CA MET A 1 10.45 15.24 0.47
C MET A 1 9.50 14.71 1.51
N GLU A 2 8.57 13.85 1.10
CA GLU A 2 7.59 13.23 2.00
C GLU A 2 8.04 11.80 2.31
N SER A 3 7.70 11.30 3.50
CA SER A 3 8.02 9.93 3.88
C SER A 3 6.81 9.28 4.53
N PHE A 4 6.58 8.01 4.20
CA PHE A 4 5.43 7.23 4.64
C PHE A 4 5.89 5.88 5.17
N TYR A 5 5.26 5.41 6.23
CA TYR A 5 5.32 3.99 6.56
C TYR A 5 4.39 3.23 5.62
N ILE A 6 4.89 2.13 5.06
CA ILE A 6 4.13 1.29 4.14
C ILE A 6 4.24 -0.19 4.53
N LEU A 7 3.25 -0.96 4.07
CA LEU A 7 3.37 -2.40 3.94
C LEU A 7 3.58 -2.72 2.47
N ARG A 8 4.74 -3.28 2.14
CA ARG A 8 5.00 -3.84 0.83
C ARG A 8 4.41 -5.23 0.71
N LEU A 9 4.03 -5.53 -0.51
CA LEU A 9 3.43 -6.80 -0.91
C LEU A 9 4.52 -7.77 -1.40
N PRO A 10 4.28 -9.10 -1.33
CA PRO A 10 5.16 -10.09 -1.91
C PRO A 10 5.40 -9.83 -3.40
N LYS A 11 6.60 -10.16 -3.91
CA LYS A 11 6.97 -9.91 -5.32
C LYS A 11 5.98 -10.49 -6.33
N GLU A 12 5.41 -11.66 -6.04
CA GLU A 12 4.44 -12.31 -6.92
C GLU A 12 3.13 -11.50 -6.99
N LEU A 13 2.62 -11.07 -5.84
CA LEU A 13 1.42 -10.24 -5.77
C LEU A 13 1.66 -8.86 -6.42
N GLN A 14 2.83 -8.24 -6.21
CA GLN A 14 3.17 -7.00 -6.91
C GLN A 14 3.14 -7.16 -8.43
N ARG A 15 3.65 -8.29 -8.95
CA ARG A 15 3.63 -8.59 -10.38
C ARG A 15 2.20 -8.71 -10.90
N GLU A 16 1.31 -9.40 -10.17
CA GLU A 16 -0.10 -9.54 -10.53
C GLU A 16 -0.82 -8.18 -10.52
N LEU A 17 -0.60 -7.37 -9.49
CA LEU A 17 -1.18 -6.02 -9.40
C LEU A 17 -0.67 -5.08 -10.50
N ASN A 18 0.59 -5.23 -10.93
CA ASN A 18 1.10 -4.46 -12.07
C ASN A 18 0.50 -4.90 -13.40
N LYS A 19 0.15 -6.18 -13.57
CA LYS A 19 -0.65 -6.63 -14.73
C LYS A 19 -2.05 -6.03 -14.70
N LEU A 20 -2.72 -6.07 -13.54
CA LEU A 20 -4.01 -5.43 -13.34
C LEU A 20 -3.93 -3.92 -13.67
N ARG A 21 -2.91 -3.20 -13.19
CA ARG A 21 -2.71 -1.77 -13.54
C ARG A 21 -2.58 -1.57 -15.05
N HIS A 22 -1.89 -2.47 -15.75
CA HIS A 22 -1.78 -2.41 -17.20
C HIS A 22 -3.12 -2.64 -17.90
N GLU A 23 -3.94 -3.57 -17.40
CA GLU A 23 -5.31 -3.79 -17.89
C GLU A 23 -6.19 -2.56 -17.66
N LEU A 24 -6.13 -1.96 -16.46
CA LEU A 24 -6.84 -0.72 -16.14
C LEU A 24 -6.37 0.46 -17.01
N TYR A 25 -5.11 0.48 -17.45
CA TYR A 25 -4.60 1.48 -18.39
C TYR A 25 -5.34 1.47 -19.71
N THR A 26 -5.70 0.29 -20.21
CA THR A 26 -6.43 0.17 -21.47
C THR A 26 -7.82 0.81 -21.40
N LEU A 27 -8.40 0.92 -20.20
CA LEU A 27 -9.68 1.58 -19.95
C LEU A 27 -9.54 3.11 -19.83
N ARG A 28 -8.37 3.61 -19.40
CA ARG A 28 -8.05 5.04 -19.24
C ARG A 28 -6.58 5.34 -19.64
N PRO A 29 -6.28 5.47 -20.96
CA PRO A 29 -4.92 5.64 -21.45
C PRO A 29 -4.24 6.96 -21.08
N GLU A 30 -5.01 7.97 -20.66
CA GLU A 30 -4.48 9.30 -20.34
C GLU A 30 -3.95 9.41 -18.90
N ALA A 31 -4.01 8.32 -18.13
CA ALA A 31 -3.72 8.33 -16.71
C ALA A 31 -2.27 7.94 -16.38
N SER A 32 -1.66 8.67 -15.44
CA SER A 32 -0.40 8.24 -14.80
C SER A 32 -0.67 7.08 -13.86
N LEU A 33 -0.68 5.86 -14.40
CA LEU A 33 -0.97 4.66 -13.63
C LEU A 33 0.21 4.10 -12.86
N PHE A 34 1.43 4.63 -12.99
CA PHE A 34 2.66 4.06 -12.46
C PHE A 34 3.40 4.97 -11.46
N SER A 35 2.69 5.85 -10.76
CA SER A 35 3.32 6.83 -9.87
C SER A 35 4.00 6.23 -8.64
N LEU A 36 3.53 5.10 -8.09
CA LEU A 36 4.16 4.33 -7.00
C LEU A 36 4.03 2.82 -7.21
N GLU A 37 4.88 2.00 -6.57
CA GLU A 37 4.64 0.54 -6.50
C GLU A 37 3.36 0.21 -5.69
N PRO A 38 2.65 -0.89 -6.01
CA PRO A 38 1.49 -1.29 -5.22
C PRO A 38 1.90 -1.62 -3.78
N CYS A 39 1.34 -0.88 -2.83
CA CYS A 39 1.64 -1.00 -1.41
C CYS A 39 0.44 -0.56 -0.57
N ILE A 40 0.44 -0.87 0.72
CA ILE A 40 -0.56 -0.35 1.67
C ILE A 40 0.11 0.78 2.45
N ILE A 41 -0.45 1.99 2.38
CA ILE A 41 0.09 3.16 3.08
C ILE A 41 -0.48 3.22 4.50
N LEU A 42 0.41 3.28 5.49
CA LEU A 42 0.05 3.32 6.91
C LEU A 42 -0.05 4.75 7.45
N GLY A 43 0.60 5.71 6.79
CA GLY A 43 0.60 7.13 7.11
C GLY A 43 1.99 7.75 7.07
N ASN A 44 2.07 9.05 7.36
CA ASN A 44 3.33 9.79 7.34
C ASN A 44 4.32 9.20 8.36
N ALA A 45 5.56 9.01 7.93
CA ALA A 45 6.64 8.62 8.80
C ALA A 45 7.19 9.84 9.53
N ASP A 46 7.22 9.78 10.85
CA ASP A 46 7.94 10.76 11.65
C ASP A 46 9.40 10.29 11.79
N ASN A 47 10.33 11.09 11.27
CA ASN A 47 11.76 10.79 11.33
C ASN A 47 12.35 10.95 12.74
N THR A 48 11.58 11.45 13.71
CA THR A 48 12.04 11.69 15.07
C THR A 48 11.71 10.57 16.05
N THR A 49 10.72 9.73 15.74
CA THR A 49 10.23 8.70 16.65
C THR A 49 10.95 7.38 16.42
N ARG A 50 11.64 6.87 17.46
CA ARG A 50 12.18 5.50 17.42
C ARG A 50 11.02 4.50 17.47
N ILE A 51 10.77 3.84 16.35
CA ILE A 51 9.78 2.78 16.28
C ILE A 51 10.31 1.58 17.06
N GLY A 52 9.57 1.18 18.10
CA GLY A 52 9.86 -0.01 18.87
C GLY A 52 9.39 -1.28 18.16
N HIS A 53 8.45 -1.99 18.77
CA HIS A 53 7.85 -3.18 18.19
C HIS A 53 6.77 -2.81 17.15
N ILE A 54 6.89 -3.35 15.94
CA ILE A 54 5.91 -3.21 14.87
C ILE A 54 5.06 -4.49 14.85
N PRO A 55 3.77 -4.44 15.21
CA PRO A 55 2.92 -5.62 15.21
C PRO A 55 2.65 -6.11 13.77
N CYS A 56 2.59 -7.42 13.58
CA CYS A 56 2.06 -7.99 12.35
C CYS A 56 0.51 -7.95 12.40
N PRO A 57 -0.18 -7.51 11.33
CA PRO A 57 -1.64 -7.61 11.29
C PRO A 57 -2.04 -9.09 11.23
N GLU A 58 -3.30 -9.41 11.57
CA GLU A 58 -3.77 -10.79 11.44
C GLU A 58 -3.83 -11.19 9.97
N LEU A 59 -2.97 -12.12 9.57
CA LEU A 59 -2.91 -12.67 8.23
C LEU A 59 -3.78 -13.95 8.14
N PRO A 60 -4.39 -14.23 6.97
CA PRO A 60 -4.30 -13.44 5.73
C PRO A 60 -5.23 -12.21 5.71
N LEU A 61 -4.82 -11.14 5.02
CA LEU A 61 -5.73 -10.04 4.69
C LEU A 61 -6.49 -10.37 3.41
N VAL A 62 -7.79 -10.10 3.42
CA VAL A 62 -8.65 -10.27 2.25
C VAL A 62 -9.05 -8.90 1.73
N CYS A 63 -8.81 -8.68 0.45
CA CYS A 63 -9.24 -7.48 -0.25
C CYS A 63 -10.70 -7.58 -0.66
N GLU A 64 -11.42 -6.46 -0.63
CA GLU A 64 -12.74 -6.37 -1.25
C GLU A 64 -12.62 -6.51 -2.77
N PRO A 65 -13.62 -7.09 -3.47
CA PRO A 65 -13.53 -7.36 -4.91
C PRO A 65 -13.68 -6.11 -5.79
N SER A 66 -14.11 -4.98 -5.23
CA SER A 66 -14.39 -3.75 -6.00
C SER A 66 -13.36 -2.67 -5.71
N LEU A 67 -12.83 -2.05 -6.77
CA LEU A 67 -11.95 -0.89 -6.65
C LEU A 67 -12.71 0.29 -6.05
N ARG A 68 -12.01 1.09 -5.24
CA ARG A 68 -12.52 2.37 -4.73
C ARG A 68 -11.57 3.50 -5.10
N TYR A 69 -12.13 4.68 -5.30
CA TYR A 69 -11.37 5.90 -5.53
C TYR A 69 -11.72 6.92 -4.45
N SER A 70 -10.71 7.45 -3.76
CA SER A 70 -10.89 8.52 -2.79
C SER A 70 -9.54 9.20 -2.52
N HIS A 71 -9.55 10.47 -2.11
CA HIS A 71 -8.31 11.20 -1.78
C HIS A 71 -7.28 11.14 -2.93
N HIS A 72 -7.77 11.24 -4.16
CA HIS A 72 -7.00 11.10 -5.40
C HIS A 72 -6.30 9.76 -5.64
N HIS A 73 -6.59 8.73 -4.84
CA HIS A 73 -6.02 7.40 -4.99
C HIS A 73 -7.09 6.37 -5.38
N LEU A 74 -6.78 5.58 -6.39
CA LEU A 74 -7.41 4.31 -6.70
C LEU A 74 -6.74 3.24 -5.84
N TYR A 75 -7.55 2.46 -5.13
CA TYR A 75 -7.05 1.42 -4.26
C TYR A 75 -7.99 0.21 -4.21
N LEU A 76 -7.43 -0.91 -3.80
CA LEU A 76 -8.17 -2.12 -3.49
C LEU A 76 -8.42 -2.18 -1.97
N PRO A 77 -9.67 -2.05 -1.51
CA PRO A 77 -9.97 -1.92 -0.07
C PRO A 77 -9.61 -3.17 0.74
N ILE A 78 -9.23 -2.94 1.99
CA ILE A 78 -9.01 -3.96 3.02
C ILE A 78 -9.73 -3.50 4.29
N ASN A 79 -10.19 -4.45 5.12
CA ASN A 79 -10.78 -4.14 6.41
C ASN A 79 -9.85 -3.25 7.27
N GLU A 80 -10.30 -2.04 7.60
CA GLU A 80 -9.55 -1.07 8.39
C GLU A 80 -9.16 -1.59 9.77
N ALA A 81 -10.01 -2.41 10.40
CA ALA A 81 -9.75 -2.98 11.71
C ALA A 81 -8.46 -3.83 11.70
N ALA A 82 -8.10 -4.43 10.56
CA ALA A 82 -6.87 -5.21 10.42
C ALA A 82 -5.59 -4.36 10.49
N LEU A 83 -5.66 -3.08 10.11
CA LEU A 83 -4.52 -2.16 10.10
C LEU A 83 -4.48 -1.24 11.33
N ALA A 84 -5.56 -1.17 12.11
CA ALA A 84 -5.67 -0.30 13.28
C ALA A 84 -4.55 -0.53 14.34
N PRO A 85 -4.16 -1.77 14.68
CA PRO A 85 -3.07 -2.01 15.63
C PRO A 85 -1.72 -1.47 15.14
N LEU A 86 -1.44 -1.65 13.85
CA LEU A 86 -0.23 -1.13 13.19
C LEU A 86 -0.18 0.40 13.24
N ARG A 87 -1.26 1.05 12.81
CA ARG A 87 -1.39 2.52 12.82
C ARG A 87 -1.24 3.09 14.22
N LYS A 88 -1.87 2.47 15.21
CA LYS A 88 -1.73 2.83 16.62
C LYS A 88 -0.29 2.70 17.12
N ALA A 89 0.40 1.61 16.79
CA ALA A 89 1.79 1.39 17.19
C ALA A 89 2.75 2.40 16.54
N LEU A 90 2.45 2.86 15.33
CA LEU A 90 3.24 3.84 14.59
C LEU A 90 2.84 5.29 14.90
N GLY A 91 1.73 5.52 15.61
CA GLY A 91 1.19 6.86 15.83
C GLY A 91 0.69 7.52 14.54
N THR A 92 0.30 6.74 13.54
CA THR A 92 -0.10 7.24 12.21
C THR A 92 -1.59 7.07 11.94
N SER A 93 -2.07 7.81 10.96
CA SER A 93 -3.37 7.60 10.32
C SER A 93 -3.24 7.78 8.81
N TYR A 94 -4.17 7.20 8.07
CA TYR A 94 -4.23 7.35 6.61
C TYR A 94 -5.69 7.27 6.15
N PRO A 95 -6.12 8.05 5.15
CA PRO A 95 -7.54 8.26 4.84
C PRO A 95 -8.27 7.04 4.27
N TYR A 96 -7.56 5.96 3.93
CA TYR A 96 -8.16 4.70 3.52
C TYR A 96 -7.30 3.51 3.94
N SER A 97 -7.86 2.32 3.88
CA SER A 97 -7.19 1.05 4.14
C SER A 97 -7.29 0.17 2.90
N GLY A 98 -6.17 -0.03 2.22
CA GLY A 98 -6.16 -0.78 0.97
C GLY A 98 -4.84 -0.71 0.23
N ILE A 99 -4.74 -1.52 -0.82
CA ILE A 99 -3.58 -1.53 -1.72
C ILE A 99 -3.72 -0.35 -2.69
N TYR A 100 -2.78 0.58 -2.65
CA TYR A 100 -2.66 1.64 -3.63
C TYR A 100 -2.42 1.07 -5.03
N LEU A 101 -3.12 1.61 -6.03
CA LEU A 101 -2.98 1.20 -7.44
C LEU A 101 -2.57 2.35 -8.35
N ALA A 102 -3.20 3.53 -8.24
CA ALA A 102 -2.96 4.65 -9.14
C ALA A 102 -3.61 5.95 -8.65
N ASP A 103 -3.37 7.05 -9.36
CA ASP A 103 -3.93 8.38 -9.04
C ASP A 103 -5.15 8.77 -9.92
N VAL A 104 -5.87 7.79 -10.47
CA VAL A 104 -7.00 8.00 -11.41
C VAL A 104 -8.26 7.23 -11.01
N GLU A 105 -9.42 7.83 -11.22
CA GLU A 105 -10.69 7.18 -10.97
C GLU A 105 -11.04 6.15 -12.05
N ILE A 106 -11.17 4.89 -11.65
CA ILE A 106 -11.63 3.77 -12.48
C ILE A 106 -12.57 2.89 -11.66
N GLN A 107 -13.73 2.58 -12.22
CA GLN A 107 -14.64 1.59 -11.64
C GLN A 107 -14.38 0.24 -12.29
N HIS A 108 -13.99 -0.74 -11.49
CA HIS A 108 -13.74 -2.11 -11.95
C HIS A 108 -13.93 -3.10 -10.79
N THR A 109 -14.38 -4.31 -11.11
CA THR A 109 -14.42 -5.43 -10.17
C THR A 109 -13.33 -6.40 -10.56
N ILE A 110 -12.60 -6.90 -9.57
CA ILE A 110 -11.48 -7.82 -9.76
C ILE A 110 -11.71 -9.11 -9.00
N GLU A 111 -10.91 -10.13 -9.32
CA GLU A 111 -10.87 -11.36 -8.53
C GLU A 111 -10.39 -11.08 -7.10
N PRO A 112 -10.88 -11.83 -6.10
CA PRO A 112 -10.46 -11.66 -4.71
C PRO A 112 -8.95 -11.81 -4.55
N ILE A 113 -8.31 -10.80 -3.96
CA ILE A 113 -6.88 -10.81 -3.63
C ILE A 113 -6.70 -11.16 -2.15
N ILE A 114 -5.80 -12.12 -1.89
CA ILE A 114 -5.45 -12.58 -0.55
C ILE A 114 -3.99 -12.27 -0.28
N ILE A 115 -3.71 -11.52 0.77
CA ILE A 115 -2.36 -11.13 1.19
C ILE A 115 -1.94 -12.04 2.34
N LYS A 116 -0.90 -12.84 2.12
CA LYS A 116 -0.41 -13.84 3.08
C LYS A 116 0.86 -13.43 3.82
N ASP A 117 1.63 -12.52 3.23
CA ASP A 117 2.89 -12.03 3.78
C ASP A 117 3.01 -10.52 3.53
N LEU A 118 3.69 -9.82 4.43
CA LEU A 118 3.85 -8.38 4.39
C LEU A 118 5.23 -7.96 4.87
N TRP A 119 5.77 -6.90 4.27
CA TRP A 119 7.01 -6.26 4.72
C TRP A 119 6.72 -4.83 5.12
N PHE A 120 7.08 -4.48 6.34
CA PHE A 120 7.11 -3.09 6.75
C PHE A 120 8.29 -2.39 6.08
N ALA A 121 8.09 -1.19 5.55
CA ALA A 121 9.16 -0.39 4.97
C ALA A 121 8.86 1.11 5.06
N LEU A 122 9.89 1.92 4.77
CA LEU A 122 9.80 3.36 4.61
C LEU A 122 9.76 3.72 3.13
N LEU A 123 8.70 4.40 2.68
CA LEU A 123 8.59 4.99 1.35
C LEU A 123 8.95 6.47 1.44
N THR A 124 9.90 6.93 0.63
CA THR A 124 10.22 8.36 0.48
C THR A 124 9.82 8.81 -0.91
N ILE A 125 9.09 9.92 -1.01
CA ILE A 125 8.67 10.54 -2.28
C ILE A 125 9.32 11.93 -2.39
N GLN A 126 9.88 12.22 -3.56
CA GLN A 126 10.50 13.48 -3.91
C GLN A 126 9.99 13.94 -5.27
N GLU A 127 9.55 15.19 -5.34
CA GLU A 127 9.11 15.82 -6.57
C GLU A 127 10.17 16.83 -7.03
N GLU A 128 10.61 16.71 -8.28
CA GLU A 128 11.57 17.60 -8.94
C GLU A 128 10.98 18.08 -10.26
N GLY A 129 10.29 19.23 -10.22
CA GLY A 129 9.54 19.73 -11.37
C GLY A 129 8.42 18.77 -11.77
N ALA A 130 8.50 18.19 -12.97
CA ALA A 130 7.53 17.20 -13.47
C ALA A 130 7.88 15.75 -13.07
N LEU A 131 9.04 15.52 -12.45
CA LEU A 131 9.49 14.18 -12.07
C LEU A 131 9.03 13.85 -10.65
N LYS A 132 8.35 12.71 -10.49
CA LYS A 132 8.03 12.11 -9.19
C LYS A 132 8.93 10.90 -8.96
N LEU A 133 9.91 11.07 -8.08
CA LEU A 133 10.86 10.03 -7.68
C LEU A 133 10.40 9.41 -6.37
N TRP A 134 10.51 8.10 -6.26
CA TRP A 134 10.22 7.39 -5.01
C TRP A 134 11.27 6.32 -4.75
N ARG A 135 11.50 6.05 -3.47
CA ARG A 135 12.41 4.98 -3.01
C ARG A 135 11.81 4.28 -1.80
N VAL A 136 12.13 3.00 -1.66
CA VAL A 136 11.80 2.22 -0.48
C VAL A 136 13.06 1.80 0.25
N SER A 137 13.06 1.95 1.57
CA SER A 137 14.18 1.65 2.46
C SER A 137 13.72 1.03 3.78
N SER A 138 14.68 0.57 4.59
CA SER A 138 14.44 0.06 5.95
C SER A 138 13.36 -1.04 6.02
N GLU A 139 13.49 -2.04 5.15
CA GLU A 139 12.52 -3.12 5.02
C GLU A 139 12.66 -4.16 6.14
N LYS A 140 11.53 -4.63 6.68
CA LYS A 140 11.45 -5.70 7.66
C LYS A 140 10.23 -6.59 7.39
N HIS A 141 10.46 -7.89 7.23
CA HIS A 141 9.36 -8.85 7.14
C HIS A 141 8.54 -8.88 8.44
N LEU A 142 7.22 -8.85 8.34
CA LEU A 142 6.31 -8.95 9.47
C LEU A 142 5.95 -10.41 9.71
N ASP A 143 6.58 -11.02 10.71
CA ASP A 143 6.26 -12.38 11.12
C ASP A 143 4.95 -12.37 11.93
N SER A 144 3.97 -13.17 11.49
CA SER A 144 2.70 -13.35 12.20
C SER A 144 2.84 -14.09 13.53
N GLY A 145 4.02 -14.65 13.81
CA GLY A 145 4.30 -15.40 15.03
C GLY A 145 3.58 -16.75 15.09
N LYS A 146 2.75 -17.11 14.10
CA LYS A 146 1.99 -18.37 14.02
C LYS A 146 2.83 -19.59 13.63
N GLY A 147 4.11 -19.60 13.99
CA GLY A 147 5.07 -20.65 13.66
C GLY A 147 6.05 -20.99 14.79
N ARG A 148 5.74 -20.62 16.04
CA ARG A 148 6.48 -21.05 17.23
C ARG A 148 5.56 -21.70 18.24
#